data_AF-A0A1W1CD18-F1
#
_entry.id   AF-A0A1W1CD18-F1
#
_cell.length_a   1.000
_cell.length_b   1.000
_cell.length_c   1.000
_cell.angle_alpha   90.00
_cell.angle_beta   90.00
_cell.angle_gamma   90.00
#
_symmetry.space_group_name_H-M   'P 1'
#
loop_
_entity.id
_entity.type
_entity.pdbx_description
1 polymer ?
#
loop_
_entity_poly.entity_id
_entity_poly.type
_entity_poly.pdbx_seq_one_letter_code
_entity_poly.pdbx_strand_id
1 'polypeptide(L)'
;MREYIKLFILSIVTLFIILLGWITLYDEYCFSLIFPIIILLIISYSHIETKVQERKCFRKCYFKDKTIISKLLSSRIFVIIISIIISIFMTISISYSLINFTFNWWLYLIFHTAISSFFYLIILSKSLTFIKEPYNKIFAKEWSAYLMLLILIPSFVYSTLNGYAPIYLDKSLEQTIINSSINIFSNCEIINYTLKLMRKIDAILWWLILNSTSNLEQTWLKSLIWIVFIINNSLTLLGINRLILEIIHIFKKRLTSLSISIKCDNTIL
;
A
#
# COMPACT_ATOMS: atom_id res chain seq x y z
N MET A 1 -15.39 -19.39 12.55
CA MET A 1 -15.88 -19.19 11.17
C MET A 1 -16.73 -17.93 11.01
N ARG A 2 -17.78 -17.71 11.82
CA ARG A 2 -18.66 -16.52 11.71
C ARG A 2 -17.94 -15.17 11.84
N GLU A 3 -16.99 -15.04 12.76
CA GLU A 3 -16.21 -13.81 12.92
C GLU A 3 -15.32 -13.50 11.70
N TYR A 4 -14.72 -14.53 11.11
CA TYR A 4 -13.88 -14.38 9.92
C TYR A 4 -14.69 -13.85 8.74
N ILE A 5 -15.86 -14.44 8.48
CA ILE A 5 -16.76 -14.02 7.39
C ILE A 5 -17.20 -12.55 7.58
N LYS A 6 -17.59 -12.17 8.80
CA LYS A 6 -17.96 -10.77 9.11
C LYS A 6 -16.81 -9.80 8.85
N LEU A 7 -15.61 -10.15 9.32
CA LEU A 7 -14.43 -9.31 9.15
C LEU A 7 -14.06 -9.13 7.68
N PHE A 8 -14.06 -10.23 6.92
CA PHE A 8 -13.81 -10.23 5.49
C PHE A 8 -14.82 -9.37 4.73
N ILE A 9 -16.13 -9.57 4.95
CA ILE A 9 -17.19 -8.81 4.28
C ILE A 9 -17.08 -7.30 4.58
N LEU A 10 -16.90 -6.92 5.85
CA LEU A 10 -16.76 -5.51 6.21
C LEU A 10 -15.53 -4.88 5.55
N SER A 11 -14.42 -5.62 5.53
CA SER A 11 -13.16 -5.13 4.96
C SER A 11 -13.26 -4.97 3.44
N ILE A 12 -13.82 -5.95 2.73
CA ILE A 12 -13.95 -5.89 1.27
C ILE A 12 -14.93 -4.81 0.83
N VAL A 13 -16.07 -4.67 1.52
CA VAL A 13 -17.06 -3.62 1.23
C VAL A 13 -16.44 -2.24 1.41
N THR A 14 -15.74 -2.02 2.53
CA THR A 14 -15.10 -0.72 2.80
C THR A 14 -14.01 -0.41 1.78
N LEU A 15 -13.17 -1.40 1.45
CA LEU A 15 -12.15 -1.26 0.42
C LEU A 15 -12.79 -0.86 -0.92
N PHE A 16 -13.82 -1.57 -1.36
CA PHE A 16 -14.48 -1.32 -2.65
C PHE A 16 -15.16 0.05 -2.68
N ILE A 17 -15.80 0.49 -1.60
CA ILE A 17 -16.39 1.84 -1.51
C ILE A 17 -15.32 2.91 -1.74
N ILE A 18 -14.14 2.78 -1.11
CA ILE A 18 -13.06 3.75 -1.23
C ILE A 18 -12.48 3.73 -2.66
N LEU A 19 -12.16 2.55 -3.20
CA LEU A 19 -11.48 2.42 -4.49
C LEU A 19 -12.40 2.71 -5.68
N LEU A 20 -13.64 2.22 -5.66
CA LEU A 20 -14.62 2.51 -6.72
C LEU A 20 -15.01 3.99 -6.68
N GLY A 21 -15.22 4.57 -5.50
CA GLY A 21 -15.54 5.99 -5.36
C GLY A 21 -14.49 6.89 -6.00
N TRP A 22 -13.20 6.54 -5.88
CA TRP A 22 -12.13 7.22 -6.62
C TRP A 22 -12.30 7.08 -8.14
N ILE A 23 -12.38 5.84 -8.65
CA ILE A 23 -12.41 5.57 -10.10
C ILE A 23 -13.64 6.19 -10.78
N THR A 24 -14.78 6.27 -10.10
CA THR A 24 -16.02 6.80 -10.70
C THR A 24 -16.10 8.32 -10.69
N LEU A 25 -15.24 9.02 -9.96
CA LEU A 25 -15.38 10.47 -9.72
C LEU A 25 -14.11 11.28 -10.03
N TYR A 26 -12.96 10.63 -10.27
CA TYR A 26 -11.67 11.33 -10.41
C TYR A 26 -11.60 12.24 -11.63
N ASP A 27 -12.27 11.87 -12.71
CA ASP A 27 -12.27 12.58 -13.99
C ASP A 27 -13.20 13.80 -13.96
N GLU A 28 -14.30 13.73 -13.22
CA GLU A 28 -15.32 14.78 -13.22
C GLU A 28 -15.17 15.81 -12.09
N TYR A 29 -14.90 15.38 -10.85
CA TYR A 29 -15.07 16.24 -9.67
C TYR A 29 -13.79 16.37 -8.83
N CYS A 30 -13.38 17.59 -8.47
CA CYS A 30 -12.27 17.80 -7.52
C CYS A 30 -12.55 17.23 -6.12
N PHE A 31 -13.82 17.10 -5.72
CA PHE A 31 -14.19 16.48 -4.44
C PHE A 31 -13.72 15.01 -4.33
N SER A 32 -13.48 14.33 -5.46
CA SER A 32 -12.92 12.97 -5.48
C SER A 32 -11.56 12.85 -4.74
N LEU A 33 -10.84 13.96 -4.51
CA LEU A 33 -9.65 13.99 -3.65
C LEU A 33 -9.90 13.46 -2.23
N ILE A 34 -11.15 13.41 -1.77
CA ILE A 34 -11.50 12.81 -0.49
C ILE A 34 -11.07 11.34 -0.40
N PHE A 35 -11.13 10.58 -1.50
CA PHE A 35 -10.77 9.15 -1.50
C PHE A 35 -9.26 8.94 -1.33
N PRO A 36 -8.36 9.57 -2.12
CA PRO A 36 -6.92 9.55 -1.84
C PRO A 36 -6.57 10.05 -0.44
N ILE A 37 -7.26 11.08 0.08
CA ILE A 37 -7.03 11.57 1.45
C ILE A 37 -7.38 10.49 2.49
N ILE A 38 -8.50 9.79 2.34
CA ILE A 38 -8.88 8.67 3.22
C ILE A 38 -7.82 7.56 3.16
N ILE A 39 -7.37 7.19 1.95
CA ILE A 39 -6.30 6.18 1.77
C ILE A 39 -5.01 6.62 2.48
N LEU A 40 -4.60 7.89 2.29
CA LEU A 40 -3.43 8.46 2.93
C LEU A 40 -3.52 8.42 4.45
N LEU A 41 -4.68 8.77 5.03
CA LEU A 41 -4.88 8.74 6.47
C LEU A 41 -4.77 7.31 7.02
N ILE A 42 -5.39 6.33 6.36
CA ILE A 42 -5.32 4.92 6.78
C ILE A 42 -3.88 4.40 6.72
N ILE A 43 -3.19 4.61 5.60
CA ILE A 43 -1.79 4.14 5.42
C ILE A 43 -0.85 4.86 6.40
N SER A 44 -0.99 6.17 6.56
CA SER A 44 -0.15 6.96 7.48
C SER A 44 -0.35 6.56 8.92
N TYR A 45 -1.60 6.39 9.37
CA TYR A 45 -1.91 5.90 10.71
C TYR A 45 -1.25 4.55 10.95
N SER A 46 -1.38 3.64 9.98
CA SER A 46 -0.78 2.31 10.04
C SER A 46 0.74 2.35 10.23
N HIS A 47 1.46 3.20 9.47
CA HIS A 47 2.91 3.32 9.59
C HIS A 47 3.34 4.01 10.89
N ILE A 48 2.66 5.09 11.27
CA ILE A 48 2.99 5.86 12.48
C ILE A 48 2.84 4.97 13.72
N GLU A 49 1.75 4.21 13.82
CA GLU A 49 1.50 3.32 14.97
C GLU A 49 2.65 2.34 15.17
N THR A 50 3.05 1.64 14.10
CA THR A 50 4.13 0.65 14.15
C THR A 50 5.49 1.29 14.42
N LYS A 51 5.85 2.33 13.66
CA LYS A 51 7.19 2.93 13.74
C LYS A 51 7.42 3.68 15.04
N VAL A 52 6.39 4.28 15.63
CA VAL A 52 6.48 4.91 16.95
C VAL A 52 6.74 3.87 18.05
N GLN A 53 6.22 2.65 17.91
CA GLN A 53 6.48 1.56 18.86
C GLN A 53 7.88 0.98 18.69
N GLU A 54 8.27 0.63 17.47
CA GLU A 54 9.62 0.13 17.15
C GLU A 54 10.71 1.09 17.65
N ARG A 55 10.49 2.40 17.48
CA ARG A 55 11.41 3.45 17.95
C ARG A 55 11.75 3.34 19.44
N LYS A 56 10.76 3.01 20.29
CA LYS A 56 10.99 2.89 21.75
C LYS A 56 11.94 1.75 22.07
N CYS A 57 11.87 0.65 21.32
CA CYS A 57 12.76 -0.51 21.47
C CYS A 57 14.13 -0.20 20.85
N PHE A 58 14.15 0.31 19.61
CA PHE A 58 15.38 0.59 18.86
C PHE A 58 16.31 1.57 19.58
N ARG A 59 15.77 2.64 20.17
CA ARG A 59 16.55 3.60 20.97
C ARG A 59 17.27 2.92 22.14
N LYS A 60 16.58 2.05 22.88
CA LYS A 60 17.11 1.42 24.11
C LYS A 60 18.18 0.37 23.81
N CYS A 61 18.09 -0.31 22.65
CA CYS A 61 18.97 -1.44 22.34
C CYS A 61 20.21 -1.06 21.52
N TYR A 62 20.12 -0.05 20.63
CA TYR A 62 21.17 0.18 19.62
C TYR A 62 22.01 1.45 19.83
N PHE A 63 21.49 2.46 20.52
CA PHE A 63 22.18 3.74 20.61
C PHE A 63 22.61 4.08 22.03
N LYS A 64 23.84 4.59 22.16
CA LYS A 64 24.26 5.33 23.35
C LYS A 64 23.43 6.62 23.46
N ASP A 65 23.00 6.97 24.67
CA ASP A 65 21.96 7.98 24.96
C ASP A 65 22.25 9.43 24.51
N LYS A 66 23.39 9.73 23.87
CA LYS A 66 23.83 11.12 23.59
C LYS A 66 24.30 11.42 22.17
N THR A 67 24.23 10.51 21.20
CA THR A 67 24.65 10.83 19.81
C THR A 67 23.57 11.62 19.04
N ILE A 68 24.00 12.47 18.09
CA ILE A 68 23.08 13.24 17.22
C ILE A 68 22.20 12.30 16.41
N ILE A 69 22.78 11.22 15.88
CA ILE A 69 22.08 10.16 15.13
C ILE A 69 20.99 9.51 16.02
N SER A 70 21.31 9.24 17.29
CA SER A 70 20.33 8.72 18.25
C SER A 70 19.17 9.70 18.47
N LYS A 71 19.45 11.00 18.65
CA LYS A 71 18.40 12.02 18.81
C LYS A 71 17.51 12.16 17.57
N LEU A 72 18.08 12.10 16.37
CA LEU A 72 17.33 12.18 15.12
C LEU A 72 16.44 10.95 14.90
N LEU A 73 17.03 9.75 14.91
CA LEU A 73 16.31 8.49 14.64
C LEU A 73 15.35 8.09 15.78
N SER A 74 15.57 8.60 17.01
CA SER A 74 14.64 8.42 18.11
C SER A 74 13.61 9.54 18.26
N SER A 75 13.63 10.57 17.42
CA SER A 75 12.65 11.64 17.44
C SER A 75 11.29 11.14 16.95
N ARG A 76 10.23 11.45 17.72
CA ARG A 76 8.85 11.14 17.32
C ARG A 76 8.46 11.87 16.04
N ILE A 77 8.86 13.14 15.93
CA ILE A 77 8.49 14.01 14.81
C ILE A 77 9.14 13.49 13.52
N PHE A 78 10.42 13.12 13.57
CA PHE A 78 11.12 12.57 12.41
C PHE A 78 10.45 11.31 11.87
N VAL A 79 10.12 10.36 12.75
CA VAL A 79 9.43 9.11 12.36
C VAL A 79 8.05 9.40 11.74
N ILE A 80 7.31 10.36 12.28
CA ILE A 80 6.00 10.76 11.72
C ILE A 80 6.16 11.36 10.32
N ILE A 81 7.10 12.29 10.13
CA ILE A 81 7.34 12.95 8.83
C ILE A 81 7.70 11.91 7.77
N ILE A 82 8.66 11.02 8.04
CA ILE A 82 9.06 9.96 7.10
C ILE A 82 7.89 9.03 6.78
N SER A 83 7.08 8.67 7.79
CA SER A 83 5.91 7.81 7.60
C SER A 83 4.87 8.47 6.69
N ILE A 84 4.63 9.78 6.85
CA ILE A 84 3.72 10.54 5.99
C ILE A 84 4.25 10.61 4.56
N ILE A 85 5.54 10.91 4.36
CA ILE A 85 6.15 10.98 3.02
C ILE A 85 6.00 9.65 2.28
N ILE A 86 6.35 8.52 2.93
CA ILE A 86 6.19 7.19 2.33
C ILE A 86 4.72 6.91 1.99
N SER A 87 3.80 7.30 2.88
CA SER A 87 2.37 7.10 2.67
C SER A 87 1.82 7.94 1.50
N ILE A 88 2.32 9.16 1.30
CA ILE A 88 1.97 10.00 0.14
C ILE A 88 2.37 9.29 -1.17
N PHE A 89 3.60 8.78 -1.25
CA PHE A 89 4.05 8.05 -2.44
C PHE A 89 3.17 6.81 -2.69
N MET A 90 2.90 6.00 -1.67
CA MET A 90 2.01 4.84 -1.81
C MET A 90 0.59 5.24 -2.24
N THR A 91 0.01 6.29 -1.66
CA THR A 91 -1.34 6.75 -2.04
C THR A 91 -1.38 7.22 -3.48
N ILE A 92 -0.40 8.03 -3.93
CA ILE A 92 -0.34 8.49 -5.32
C ILE A 92 -0.19 7.29 -6.26
N SER A 93 0.68 6.33 -5.94
CA SER A 93 0.85 5.09 -6.71
C SER A 93 -0.46 4.29 -6.80
N ILE A 94 -1.19 4.10 -5.69
CA ILE A 94 -2.52 3.45 -5.69
C ILE A 94 -3.48 4.20 -6.60
N SER A 95 -3.67 5.51 -6.38
CA SER A 95 -4.63 6.33 -7.11
C SER A 95 -4.37 6.32 -8.62
N TYR A 96 -3.10 6.36 -9.04
CA TYR A 96 -2.71 6.23 -10.44
C TYR A 96 -2.97 4.83 -10.98
N SER A 97 -2.52 3.77 -10.29
CA SER A 97 -2.66 2.40 -10.78
C SER A 97 -4.13 1.98 -10.92
N LEU A 98 -5.01 2.42 -10.01
CA LEU A 98 -6.44 2.10 -10.01
C LEU A 98 -7.16 2.44 -11.32
N ILE A 99 -6.74 3.50 -12.00
CA ILE A 99 -7.37 3.94 -13.27
C ILE A 99 -7.19 2.88 -14.37
N ASN A 100 -6.10 2.10 -14.30
CA ASN A 100 -5.79 1.06 -15.28
C ASN A 100 -6.16 -0.35 -14.79
N PHE A 101 -6.91 -0.49 -13.69
CA PHE A 101 -7.29 -1.80 -13.16
C PHE A 101 -8.30 -2.48 -14.07
N THR A 102 -7.89 -3.60 -14.65
CA THR A 102 -8.79 -4.53 -15.34
C THR A 102 -9.60 -5.36 -14.34
N PHE A 103 -10.63 -6.05 -14.81
CA PHE A 103 -11.45 -6.94 -13.98
C PHE A 103 -10.63 -7.96 -13.16
N ASN A 104 -9.52 -8.46 -13.71
CA ASN A 104 -8.63 -9.41 -13.03
C ASN A 104 -8.01 -8.82 -11.76
N TRP A 105 -7.69 -7.53 -11.76
CA TRP A 105 -7.16 -6.85 -10.57
C TRP A 105 -8.22 -6.75 -9.46
N TRP A 106 -9.49 -6.56 -9.80
CA TRP A 106 -10.58 -6.56 -8.83
C TRP A 106 -10.79 -7.93 -8.18
N LEU A 107 -10.77 -9.01 -8.97
CA LEU A 107 -10.79 -10.37 -8.44
C LEU A 107 -9.60 -10.62 -7.51
N TYR A 108 -8.41 -10.20 -7.94
CA TYR A 108 -7.20 -10.29 -7.12
C TYR A 108 -7.36 -9.57 -5.77
N LEU A 109 -7.97 -8.38 -5.72
CA LEU A 109 -8.22 -7.67 -4.46
C LEU A 109 -9.12 -8.45 -3.50
N ILE A 110 -10.15 -9.14 -4.02
CA ILE A 110 -11.04 -9.99 -3.23
C ILE A 110 -10.26 -11.15 -2.61
N PHE A 111 -9.49 -11.88 -3.43
CA PHE A 111 -8.65 -12.98 -2.97
C PHE A 111 -7.59 -12.50 -1.97
N HIS A 112 -6.91 -11.39 -2.26
CA HIS A 112 -5.91 -10.79 -1.39
C HIS A 112 -6.49 -10.42 -0.03
N THR A 113 -7.69 -9.83 0.00
CA THR A 113 -8.38 -9.45 1.24
C THR A 113 -8.78 -10.69 2.05
N ALA A 114 -9.23 -11.76 1.40
CA ALA A 114 -9.58 -13.02 2.06
C ALA A 114 -8.34 -13.66 2.71
N ILE A 115 -7.26 -13.82 1.94
CA ILE A 115 -6.00 -14.41 2.42
C ILE A 115 -5.38 -13.55 3.53
N SER A 116 -5.39 -12.22 3.38
CA SER A 116 -4.90 -11.29 4.41
C SER A 116 -5.71 -11.41 5.71
N SER A 117 -7.03 -11.51 5.60
CA SER A 117 -7.90 -11.71 6.78
C SER A 117 -7.60 -13.03 7.48
N PHE A 118 -7.31 -14.09 6.71
CA PHE A 118 -7.00 -15.41 7.22
C PHE A 118 -5.67 -15.41 7.97
N PHE A 119 -4.59 -14.91 7.35
CA PHE A 119 -3.29 -14.81 8.00
C PHE A 119 -3.34 -13.92 9.24
N TYR A 120 -4.03 -12.79 9.19
CA TYR A 120 -4.18 -11.89 10.33
C TYR A 120 -4.80 -12.60 11.54
N LEU A 121 -5.89 -13.35 11.36
CA LEU A 121 -6.53 -14.08 12.47
C LEU A 121 -5.68 -15.25 12.99
N ILE A 122 -4.98 -15.97 12.11
CA ILE A 122 -4.09 -17.06 12.53
C ILE A 122 -2.93 -16.51 13.35
N ILE A 123 -2.26 -15.46 12.86
CA ILE A 123 -1.15 -14.87 13.59
C ILE A 123 -1.66 -14.32 14.91
N LEU A 124 -2.75 -13.54 14.90
CA LEU A 124 -3.32 -12.95 16.11
C LEU A 124 -3.65 -13.98 17.19
N SER A 125 -4.20 -15.13 16.81
CA SER A 125 -4.56 -16.20 17.76
C SER A 125 -3.31 -16.90 18.31
N LYS A 126 -2.31 -17.18 17.47
CA LYS A 126 -1.06 -17.83 17.89
C LYS A 126 -0.16 -16.91 18.70
N SER A 127 -0.06 -15.63 18.35
CA SER A 127 0.87 -14.69 18.99
C SER A 127 0.49 -14.30 20.42
N LEU A 128 -0.74 -14.57 20.86
CA LEU A 128 -1.13 -14.46 22.28
C LEU A 128 -0.27 -15.33 23.20
N THR A 129 0.32 -16.42 22.68
CA THR A 129 1.12 -17.35 23.49
C THR A 129 2.52 -16.81 23.82
N PHE A 130 3.06 -15.86 23.05
CA PHE A 130 4.44 -15.38 23.22
C PHE A 130 4.58 -13.84 23.17
N ILE A 131 3.51 -13.09 22.90
CA ILE A 131 3.51 -11.63 22.81
C ILE A 131 2.57 -11.02 23.82
N LYS A 132 3.04 -9.97 24.51
CA LYS A 132 2.22 -9.18 25.43
C LYS A 132 1.02 -8.58 24.69
N GLU A 133 -0.17 -8.69 25.29
CA GLU A 133 -1.44 -8.21 24.74
C GLU A 133 -1.43 -6.82 24.08
N PRO A 134 -0.81 -5.75 24.65
CA PRO A 134 -0.85 -4.43 24.02
C PRO A 134 -0.14 -4.37 22.65
N TYR A 135 0.77 -5.30 22.37
CA TYR A 135 1.51 -5.35 21.10
C TYR A 135 0.98 -6.43 20.15
N ASN A 136 0.15 -7.36 20.64
CA ASN A 136 -0.26 -8.54 19.90
C ASN A 136 -0.95 -8.22 18.56
N LYS A 137 -1.87 -7.23 18.55
CA LYS A 137 -2.62 -6.86 17.34
C LYS A 137 -1.73 -6.17 16.30
N ILE A 138 -0.77 -5.37 16.75
CA ILE A 138 0.16 -4.65 15.88
C ILE A 138 1.16 -5.63 15.29
N PHE A 139 1.67 -6.55 16.11
CA PHE A 139 2.50 -7.66 15.64
C PHE A 139 1.78 -8.50 14.59
N ALA A 140 0.53 -8.91 14.85
CA ALA A 140 -0.24 -9.70 13.90
C ALA A 140 -0.43 -8.97 12.56
N LYS A 141 -0.68 -7.65 12.60
CA LYS A 141 -0.79 -6.81 11.41
C LYS A 141 0.52 -6.79 10.60
N GLU A 142 1.64 -6.50 11.23
CA GLU A 142 2.95 -6.43 10.54
C GLU A 142 3.40 -7.78 9.98
N TRP A 143 3.26 -8.86 10.75
CA TRP A 143 3.65 -10.18 10.28
C TRP A 143 2.77 -10.68 9.15
N SER A 144 1.47 -10.37 9.18
CA SER A 144 0.59 -10.64 8.05
C SER A 144 1.02 -9.84 6.83
N ALA A 145 1.42 -8.57 7.00
CA ALA A 145 1.93 -7.75 5.91
C ALA A 145 3.18 -8.38 5.26
N TYR A 146 4.14 -8.82 6.07
CA TYR A 146 5.36 -9.46 5.56
C TYR A 146 5.07 -10.78 4.84
N LEU A 147 4.22 -11.64 5.40
CA LEU A 147 3.81 -12.89 4.73
C LEU A 147 3.12 -12.63 3.40
N MET A 148 2.24 -11.63 3.34
CA MET A 148 1.60 -11.25 2.08
C MET A 148 2.61 -10.75 1.07
N LEU A 149 3.59 -9.93 1.47
CA LEU A 149 4.61 -9.43 0.56
C LEU A 149 5.48 -10.54 -0.06
N LEU A 150 5.76 -11.61 0.70
CA LEU A 150 6.45 -12.80 0.18
C LEU A 150 5.66 -13.49 -0.94
N ILE A 151 4.33 -13.36 -0.97
CA ILE A 151 3.48 -13.89 -2.04
C ILE A 151 3.35 -12.86 -3.18
N LEU A 152 3.22 -11.58 -2.84
CA LEU A 152 2.94 -10.53 -3.82
C LEU A 152 4.11 -10.20 -4.73
N ILE A 153 5.31 -10.09 -4.17
CA ILE A 153 6.49 -9.69 -4.94
C ILE A 153 6.81 -10.73 -6.03
N PRO A 154 6.87 -12.05 -5.74
CA PRO A 154 7.08 -13.06 -6.79
C PRO A 154 5.98 -13.07 -7.83
N SER A 155 4.71 -12.95 -7.41
CA SER A 155 3.57 -12.88 -8.33
C SER A 155 3.69 -11.69 -9.29
N PHE A 156 4.04 -10.52 -8.75
CA PHE A 156 4.26 -9.31 -9.55
C PHE A 156 5.43 -9.43 -10.52
N VAL A 157 6.57 -9.96 -10.06
CA VAL A 157 7.74 -10.19 -10.92
C VAL A 157 7.37 -11.15 -12.05
N TYR A 158 6.66 -12.24 -11.75
CA TYR A 158 6.18 -13.18 -12.76
C TYR A 158 5.23 -12.52 -13.77
N SER A 159 4.26 -11.73 -13.31
CA SER A 159 3.34 -11.00 -14.19
C SER A 159 4.03 -9.94 -15.04
N THR A 160 5.09 -9.32 -14.52
CA THR A 160 5.88 -8.31 -15.25
C THR A 160 6.71 -8.96 -16.35
N LEU A 161 7.38 -10.06 -16.04
CA LEU A 161 8.24 -10.78 -17.00
C LEU A 161 7.43 -11.43 -18.12
N ASN A 162 6.21 -11.87 -17.84
CA ASN A 162 5.30 -12.47 -18.82
C ASN A 162 4.23 -11.48 -19.35
N GLY A 163 4.33 -10.22 -18.95
CA GLY A 163 3.39 -9.17 -19.34
C GLY A 163 3.74 -8.60 -20.72
N TYR A 164 2.77 -7.91 -21.31
CA TYR A 164 2.99 -7.18 -22.55
C TYR A 164 3.51 -5.77 -22.27
N ALA A 165 4.48 -5.33 -23.07
CA ALA A 165 4.88 -3.93 -23.07
C ALA A 165 3.68 -3.03 -23.43
N PRO A 166 3.55 -1.85 -22.81
CA PRO A 166 2.49 -0.92 -23.16
C PRO A 166 2.48 -0.50 -24.64
N ILE A 167 1.29 -0.44 -25.23
CA ILE A 167 1.11 -0.14 -26.67
C ILE A 167 1.53 1.28 -27.05
N TYR A 168 1.58 2.21 -26.08
CA TYR A 168 1.95 3.61 -26.31
C TYR A 168 3.47 3.83 -26.45
N LEU A 169 4.28 2.79 -26.27
CA LEU A 169 5.73 2.86 -26.36
C LEU A 169 6.19 3.05 -27.81
N ASP A 170 7.12 3.98 -28.00
CA ASP A 170 7.74 4.29 -29.29
C ASP A 170 9.27 4.13 -29.18
N LYS A 171 9.97 4.13 -30.31
CA LYS A 171 11.43 4.16 -30.37
C LYS A 171 11.98 5.42 -29.70
N SER A 172 11.32 6.57 -29.89
CA SER A 172 11.73 7.83 -29.25
C SER A 172 11.06 8.03 -27.89
N LEU A 173 11.84 8.53 -26.92
CA LEU A 173 11.34 8.85 -25.59
C LEU A 173 10.30 9.97 -25.63
N GLU A 174 10.51 10.97 -26.47
CA GLU A 174 9.60 12.11 -26.63
C GLU A 174 8.23 11.66 -27.12
N GLN A 175 8.17 10.85 -28.18
CA GLN A 175 6.89 10.35 -28.69
C GLN A 175 6.20 9.42 -27.69
N THR A 176 6.97 8.59 -26.98
CA THR A 176 6.45 7.75 -25.88
C THR A 176 5.77 8.60 -24.80
N ILE A 177 6.40 9.70 -24.38
CA ILE A 177 5.85 10.63 -23.38
C ILE A 177 4.56 11.27 -23.89
N ILE A 178 4.55 11.77 -25.13
CA ILE A 178 3.38 12.39 -25.74
C ILE A 178 2.22 11.38 -25.80
N ASN A 179 2.46 10.21 -26.40
CA ASN A 179 1.47 9.14 -26.59
C ASN A 179 0.89 8.65 -25.25
N SER A 180 1.74 8.52 -24.22
CA SER A 180 1.30 8.04 -22.91
C SER A 180 0.24 8.94 -22.26
N SER A 181 0.26 10.25 -22.56
CA SER A 181 -0.52 11.28 -21.87
C SER A 181 -1.90 11.56 -22.46
N ILE A 182 -2.20 11.01 -23.65
CA ILE A 182 -3.44 11.31 -24.40
C ILE A 182 -4.68 10.73 -23.71
N ASN A 183 -4.54 9.58 -23.04
CA ASN A 183 -5.67 8.80 -22.53
C ASN A 183 -5.95 8.97 -21.03
N ILE A 184 -5.34 9.96 -20.36
CA ILE A 184 -5.59 10.24 -18.95
C ILE A 184 -5.92 11.71 -18.74
N PHE A 185 -7.10 11.97 -18.16
CA PHE A 185 -7.63 13.31 -18.01
C PHE A 185 -8.49 13.42 -16.75
N SER A 186 -8.55 14.63 -16.20
CA SER A 186 -9.48 15.02 -15.15
C SER A 186 -9.79 16.51 -15.30
N ASN A 187 -11.04 16.89 -15.05
CA ASN A 187 -11.49 18.27 -14.95
C ASN A 187 -10.87 19.00 -13.74
N CYS A 188 -10.36 18.26 -12.75
CA CYS A 188 -9.66 18.84 -11.62
C CYS A 188 -8.17 19.02 -11.91
N GLU A 189 -7.68 20.27 -11.88
CA GLU A 189 -6.31 20.60 -12.26
C GLU A 189 -5.25 19.83 -11.45
N ILE A 190 -5.41 19.75 -10.13
CA ILE A 190 -4.47 19.04 -9.24
C ILE A 190 -4.42 17.54 -9.57
N ILE A 191 -5.58 16.92 -9.80
CA ILE A 191 -5.67 15.49 -10.15
C ILE A 191 -5.04 15.27 -11.53
N ASN A 192 -5.44 16.06 -12.52
CA ASN A 192 -4.95 15.97 -13.89
C ASN A 192 -3.42 16.12 -13.96
N TYR A 193 -2.87 17.11 -13.25
CA TYR A 193 -1.43 17.31 -13.16
C TYR A 193 -0.73 16.09 -12.55
N THR A 194 -1.22 15.60 -11.41
CA THR A 194 -0.64 14.44 -10.71
C THR A 194 -0.68 13.19 -11.56
N LEU A 195 -1.81 12.91 -12.20
CA LEU A 195 -1.98 11.74 -13.07
C LEU A 195 -1.09 11.80 -14.31
N LYS A 196 -1.00 12.96 -14.97
CA LYS A 196 -0.09 13.14 -16.10
C LYS A 196 1.37 13.01 -15.69
N LEU A 197 1.76 13.51 -14.51
CA LEU A 197 3.11 13.34 -13.99
C LEU A 197 3.43 11.86 -13.78
N MET A 198 2.55 11.11 -13.10
CA MET A 198 2.74 9.67 -12.87
C MET A 198 2.80 8.88 -14.18
N ARG A 199 1.95 9.24 -15.16
CA ARG A 199 1.96 8.62 -16.48
C ARG A 199 3.27 8.86 -17.23
N LYS A 200 3.85 10.06 -17.14
CA LYS A 200 5.16 10.38 -17.71
C LYS A 200 6.27 9.56 -17.06
N ILE A 201 6.27 9.45 -15.73
CA ILE A 201 7.26 8.65 -14.99
C ILE A 201 7.19 7.19 -15.42
N ASP A 202 5.99 6.61 -15.48
CA ASP A 202 5.75 5.24 -15.92
C ASP A 202 6.23 5.00 -17.36
N ALA A 203 5.92 5.92 -18.27
CA ALA A 203 6.33 5.86 -19.67
C ALA A 203 7.87 5.92 -19.83
N ILE A 204 8.54 6.80 -19.07
CA ILE A 204 10.01 6.88 -19.02
C ILE A 204 10.60 5.56 -18.54
N LEU A 205 10.07 4.99 -17.45
CA LEU A 205 10.61 3.76 -16.88
C LEU A 205 10.44 2.56 -17.83
N TRP A 206 9.29 2.44 -18.48
CA TRP A 206 9.06 1.41 -19.50
C TRP A 206 9.99 1.56 -20.71
N TRP A 207 10.15 2.77 -21.22
CA TRP A 207 11.08 3.04 -22.32
C TRP A 207 12.52 2.71 -21.93
N LEU A 208 12.94 3.08 -20.70
CA LEU A 208 14.27 2.75 -20.19
C LEU A 208 14.50 1.24 -20.10
N ILE A 209 13.53 0.43 -19.68
CA ILE A 209 13.67 -1.03 -19.65
C ILE A 209 13.86 -1.59 -21.05
N LEU A 210 13.02 -1.20 -21.99
CA LEU A 210 13.11 -1.73 -23.35
C LEU A 210 14.41 -1.31 -24.02
N ASN A 211 14.74 -0.02 -23.96
CA ASN A 211 15.95 0.53 -24.54
C ASN A 211 17.21 -0.04 -23.86
N SER A 212 17.20 -0.24 -22.54
CA SER A 212 18.34 -0.84 -21.83
C SER A 212 18.55 -2.29 -22.21
N THR A 213 17.47 -3.06 -22.38
CA THR A 213 17.55 -4.48 -22.74
C THR A 213 18.18 -4.67 -24.12
N SER A 214 17.83 -3.82 -25.09
CA SER A 214 18.34 -3.91 -26.47
C SER A 214 19.68 -3.23 -26.71
N ASN A 215 19.98 -2.11 -26.07
CA ASN A 215 21.08 -1.21 -26.48
C ASN A 215 22.21 -1.06 -25.45
N LEU A 216 22.03 -1.48 -24.20
CA LEU A 216 23.11 -1.42 -23.20
C LEU A 216 23.90 -2.73 -23.19
N GLU A 217 25.23 -2.66 -23.20
CA GLU A 217 26.07 -3.84 -22.97
C GLU A 217 26.36 -4.06 -21.48
N GLN A 218 26.38 -2.99 -20.68
CA GLN A 218 26.74 -3.04 -19.28
C GLN A 218 25.64 -3.69 -18.42
N THR A 219 25.91 -4.89 -17.92
CA THR A 219 24.97 -5.68 -17.10
C THR A 219 24.54 -4.96 -15.82
N TRP A 220 25.45 -4.26 -15.15
CA TRP A 220 25.13 -3.59 -13.88
C TRP A 220 24.12 -2.44 -14.05
N LEU A 221 24.21 -1.67 -15.15
CA LEU A 221 23.24 -0.62 -15.48
C LEU A 221 21.86 -1.21 -15.77
N LYS A 222 21.79 -2.32 -16.51
CA LYS A 222 20.53 -3.06 -16.74
C LYS A 222 19.88 -3.47 -15.42
N SER A 223 20.66 -4.06 -14.51
CA SER A 223 20.15 -4.46 -13.19
C SER A 223 19.63 -3.27 -12.39
N LEU A 224 20.32 -2.13 -12.40
CA LEU A 224 19.87 -0.92 -11.71
C LEU A 224 18.54 -0.40 -12.25
N ILE A 225 18.37 -0.36 -13.58
CA ILE A 225 17.11 0.07 -14.22
C ILE A 225 15.97 -0.87 -13.83
N TRP A 226 16.20 -2.18 -13.84
CA TRP A 226 15.21 -3.17 -13.39
C TRP A 226 14.84 -2.99 -11.92
N ILE A 227 15.81 -2.73 -11.04
CA ILE A 227 15.55 -2.48 -9.61
C ILE A 227 14.67 -1.25 -9.43
N VAL A 228 14.97 -0.13 -10.10
CA VAL A 228 14.18 1.10 -10.02
C VAL A 228 12.75 0.85 -10.51
N PHE A 229 12.58 0.13 -11.62
CA PHE A 229 11.26 -0.21 -12.13
C PHE A 229 10.45 -1.09 -11.17
N ILE A 230 11.06 -2.13 -10.60
CA ILE A 230 10.40 -3.02 -9.64
C ILE A 230 10.02 -2.22 -8.38
N ILE A 231 10.91 -1.36 -7.88
CA ILE A 231 10.62 -0.51 -6.71
C ILE A 231 9.41 0.38 -6.99
N ASN A 232 9.39 1.09 -8.13
CA ASN A 232 8.28 1.99 -8.47
C ASN A 232 6.94 1.26 -8.51
N ASN A 233 6.88 0.10 -9.16
CA ASN A 233 5.65 -0.68 -9.26
C ASN A 233 5.26 -1.39 -7.95
N SER A 234 6.23 -1.72 -7.10
CA SER A 234 5.98 -2.33 -5.80
C SER A 234 5.26 -1.39 -4.83
N LEU A 235 5.36 -0.06 -5.01
CA LEU A 235 4.70 0.92 -4.15
C LEU A 235 3.19 0.75 -4.12
N THR A 236 2.57 0.49 -5.27
CA THR A 236 1.13 0.21 -5.37
C THR A 236 0.77 -1.04 -4.58
N LEU A 237 1.53 -2.13 -4.73
CA LEU A 237 1.26 -3.39 -4.03
C LEU A 237 1.46 -3.26 -2.51
N LEU A 238 2.54 -2.59 -2.09
CA LEU A 238 2.81 -2.28 -0.69
C LEU A 238 1.68 -1.45 -0.08
N GLY A 239 1.26 -0.40 -0.79
CA GLY A 239 0.17 0.48 -0.37
C GLY A 239 -1.17 -0.26 -0.24
N ILE A 240 -1.56 -1.05 -1.25
CA ILE A 240 -2.79 -1.86 -1.22
C ILE A 240 -2.75 -2.86 -0.07
N ASN A 241 -1.64 -3.59 0.10
CA ASN A 241 -1.49 -4.55 1.18
C ASN A 241 -1.63 -3.89 2.56
N ARG A 242 -1.01 -2.72 2.73
CA ARG A 242 -1.09 -1.92 3.97
C ARG A 242 -2.51 -1.43 4.23
N LEU A 243 -3.17 -0.89 3.21
CA LEU A 243 -4.55 -0.41 3.27
C LEU A 243 -5.51 -1.53 3.72
N ILE A 244 -5.42 -2.69 3.07
CA ILE A 244 -6.26 -3.87 3.38
C ILE A 244 -6.06 -4.32 4.82
N LEU A 245 -4.81 -4.48 5.26
CA LEU A 245 -4.50 -4.96 6.62
C LEU A 245 -4.91 -3.95 7.70
N GLU A 246 -4.79 -2.65 7.43
CA GLU A 246 -5.26 -1.64 8.38
C GLU A 246 -6.78 -1.62 8.49
N ILE A 247 -7.50 -1.76 7.37
CA ILE A 247 -8.97 -1.90 7.39
C ILE A 247 -9.38 -3.13 8.22
N ILE A 248 -8.74 -4.28 7.98
CA ILE A 248 -8.97 -5.52 8.75
C ILE A 248 -8.68 -5.28 10.24
N HIS A 249 -7.57 -4.61 10.57
CA HIS A 249 -7.20 -4.29 11.94
C HIS A 249 -8.25 -3.43 12.64
N ILE A 250 -8.70 -2.35 12.00
CA ILE A 250 -9.74 -1.44 12.51
C ILE A 250 -11.03 -2.20 12.80
N PHE A 251 -11.50 -3.02 11.86
CA PHE A 251 -12.73 -3.78 12.05
C PHE A 251 -12.59 -4.85 13.13
N LYS A 252 -11.46 -5.56 13.23
CA LYS A 252 -11.27 -6.51 14.33
C LYS A 252 -11.27 -5.80 15.68
N LYS A 253 -10.62 -4.63 15.79
CA LYS A 253 -10.63 -3.83 17.02
C LYS A 253 -12.06 -3.44 17.42
N ARG A 254 -12.87 -2.98 16.47
CA ARG A 254 -14.28 -2.58 16.69
C ARG A 254 -15.20 -3.76 17.03
N LEU A 255 -15.03 -4.91 16.38
CA LEU A 255 -15.81 -6.11 16.66
C LEU A 255 -15.51 -6.64 18.08
N THR A 256 -14.24 -6.60 18.52
CA THR A 256 -13.88 -6.97 19.89
C THR A 256 -14.48 -6.01 20.92
N SER A 257 -14.45 -4.69 20.70
CA SER A 257 -15.05 -3.75 21.66
C SER A 257 -16.56 -3.92 21.80
N LEU A 258 -17.27 -4.14 20.68
CA LEU A 258 -18.71 -4.42 20.68
C LEU A 258 -19.06 -5.73 21.42
N SER A 259 -18.22 -6.77 21.28
CA SER A 259 -18.45 -8.03 22.00
C SER A 259 -18.28 -7.92 23.52
N ILE A 260 -17.45 -6.97 23.98
CA ILE A 260 -17.23 -6.72 25.41
C ILE A 260 -18.38 -5.89 25.97
N SER A 261 -18.83 -4.84 25.26
CA SER A 261 -19.97 -4.01 25.73
C SER A 261 -21.25 -4.83 25.88
N ILE A 262 -21.57 -5.70 24.92
CA ILE A 262 -22.75 -6.59 24.99
C ILE A 262 -22.65 -7.56 26.18
N LYS A 263 -21.45 -8.03 26.55
CA LYS A 263 -21.28 -8.91 27.72
C LYS A 263 -21.46 -8.16 29.04
N CYS A 264 -21.04 -6.90 29.11
CA CYS A 264 -21.23 -6.05 30.30
C CYS A 264 -22.70 -5.63 30.49
N ASP A 265 -23.44 -5.39 29.39
CA ASP A 265 -24.86 -5.05 29.48
C ASP A 265 -25.73 -6.27 29.88
N ASN A 266 -25.31 -7.49 29.52
CA ASN A 266 -26.01 -8.72 29.88
C ASN A 266 -25.61 -9.30 31.26
N THR A 267 -24.87 -8.56 32.08
CA THR A 267 -24.52 -8.95 33.47
C THR A 267 -25.26 -8.14 34.54
N ILE A 268 -26.33 -7.42 34.16
CA ILE A 268 -27.29 -6.84 35.08
C ILE A 268 -28.60 -7.63 34.97
N LEU A 269 -28.67 -8.76 35.68
CA LEU A 269 -29.85 -9.38 36.32
C LEU A 269 -29.48 -10.75 36.88
#